data_AF-A0A7V9ETR2-F1
#
_entry.id   AF-A0A7V9ETR2-F1
#
_cell.length_a   1.000
_cell.length_b   1.000
_cell.length_c   1.000
_cell.angle_alpha   90.00
_cell.angle_beta   90.00
_cell.angle_gamma   90.00
#
_symmetry.space_group_name_H-M   'P 1'
#
loop_
_entity.id
_entity.type
_entity.pdbx_description
1 polymer ?
#
loop_
_entity_poly.entity_id
_entity_poly.type
_entity_poly.pdbx_seq_one_letter_code
_entity_poly.pdbx_strand_id
1 'polypeptide(L)' 'MTYGILFEKPGTSELPPGYYYAHVPSLGLTTHGEGIEGARAAAEDLLKLWLSEKRSAGEAID' A
#
# COMPACT_ATOMS: atom_id res chain seq x y z
N MET A 1 -13.50 -4.20 7.15
CA MET A 1 -13.33 -3.98 5.70
C MET A 1 -12.16 -4.79 5.21
N THR A 2 -12.24 -5.24 3.97
CA THR A 2 -11.17 -5.96 3.29
C THR A 2 -10.72 -5.12 2.12
N TYR A 3 -9.42 -4.88 2.02
CA TYR A 3 -8.83 -4.13 0.91
C TYR A 3 -8.06 -5.08 0.00
N GLY A 4 -8.30 -5.00 -1.29
CA GLY A 4 -7.47 -5.69 -2.28
C GLY A 4 -6.12 -4.99 -2.41
N ILE A 5 -5.03 -5.75 -2.31
CA ILE A 5 -3.67 -5.26 -2.55
C ILE A 5 -3.14 -5.94 -3.82
N LEU A 6 -2.79 -5.14 -4.82
CA LEU A 6 -2.15 -5.58 -6.05
C LEU A 6 -0.64 -5.42 -5.91
N PHE A 7 0.10 -6.51 -6.11
CA PHE A 7 1.56 -6.47 -6.12
C PHE A 7 2.08 -6.47 -7.55
N GLU A 8 2.97 -5.53 -7.85
CA GLU A 8 3.58 -5.38 -9.18
C GLU A 8 5.10 -5.42 -9.07
N LYS A 9 5.74 -6.14 -10.00
CA LYS A 9 7.19 -6.08 -10.15
C LYS A 9 7.55 -4.76 -10.84
N PRO A 10 8.46 -3.95 -10.26
CA PRO A 10 8.95 -2.75 -10.92
C PRO A 10 9.60 -3.10 -12.27
N GLY A 11 9.40 -2.22 -13.24
CA GLY A 11 10.06 -2.29 -14.54
C GLY A 11 11.56 -1.98 -14.44
N THR A 12 12.16 -1.56 -15.55
CA THR A 12 13.62 -1.52 -15.74
C THR A 12 14.41 -0.44 -14.98
N SER A 13 13.83 0.42 -14.15
CA SER A 13 14.65 1.36 -13.34
C SER A 13 14.01 2.04 -12.13
N GLU A 14 12.80 1.65 -11.69
CA GLU A 14 12.08 2.49 -10.72
C GLU A 14 12.36 2.14 -9.25
N LEU A 15 12.72 0.89 -8.96
CA LEU A 15 13.03 0.42 -7.60
C LEU A 15 14.28 -0.47 -7.59
N PRO A 16 14.94 -0.62 -6.43
CA PRO A 16 16.04 -1.58 -6.28
C PRO A 16 15.61 -3.00 -6.65
N PRO A 17 16.52 -3.84 -7.16
CA PRO A 17 16.24 -5.25 -7.42
C PRO A 17 15.64 -5.95 -6.19
N GLY A 18 14.63 -6.79 -6.43
CA GLY A 18 13.95 -7.53 -5.37
C GLY A 18 12.79 -6.78 -4.72
N TYR A 19 12.61 -5.49 -5.01
CA TYR A 19 11.45 -4.73 -4.52
C TYR A 19 10.19 -4.98 -5.35
N TYR A 20 9.04 -4.75 -4.74
CA TYR A 20 7.70 -4.80 -5.35
C TYR A 20 6.93 -3.55 -4.98
N TYR A 21 6.09 -3.08 -5.91
CA TYR A 21 5.03 -2.15 -5.58
C TYR A 21 3.86 -2.89 -4.93
N ALA A 22 3.18 -2.20 -4.02
CA ALA A 22 1.90 -2.61 -3.45
C ALA A 22 0.90 -1.47 -3.64
N HIS A 23 -0.14 -1.74 -4.42
CA HIS A 23 -1.22 -0.80 -4.72
C HIS A 23 -2.49 -1.22 -3.98
N VAL A 24 -3.21 -0.24 -3.42
CA VAL A 24 -4.57 -0.42 -2.91
C VAL A 24 -5.51 0.40 -3.82
N PRO A 25 -6.02 -0.19 -4.92
CA PRO A 25 -6.69 0.58 -5.97
C PRO A 25 -7.95 1.32 -5.49
N SER A 26 -8.72 0.70 -4.59
CA SER A 26 -9.94 1.29 -4.05
C SER A 26 -9.68 2.58 -3.24
N LEU A 27 -8.46 2.78 -2.76
CA LEU A 27 -8.06 3.94 -1.96
C LEU A 27 -7.08 4.86 -2.69
N GLY A 28 -6.64 4.50 -3.91
CA GLY A 28 -5.60 5.23 -4.64
C GLY A 28 -4.25 5.26 -3.91
N LEU A 29 -3.99 4.31 -3.02
CA LEU A 29 -2.74 4.25 -2.25
C LEU A 29 -1.71 3.39 -2.95
N THR A 30 -0.44 3.78 -2.89
CA THR A 30 0.69 3.02 -3.42
C THR A 30 1.89 3.12 -2.49
N THR A 31 2.56 2.00 -2.27
CA THR A 31 3.83 1.91 -1.56
C THR A 31 4.71 0.84 -2.18
N HIS A 32 5.90 0.60 -1.62
CA HIS A 32 6.81 -0.43 -2.07
C HIS A 32 7.58 -1.05 -0.91
N GLY A 33 8.12 -2.24 -1.12
CA GLY A 33 8.98 -2.91 -0.15
C GLY A 33 9.77 -4.05 -0.78
N GLU A 34 10.76 -4.55 -0.04
CA GLU A 34 11.57 -5.68 -0.48
C GLU A 34 10.75 -6.98 -0.45
N GLY A 35 10.66 -7.64 -1.59
CA GLY A 35 9.81 -8.82 -1.78
C GLY A 35 8.31 -8.53 -1.66
N ILE A 36 7.50 -9.56 -1.87
CA ILE A 36 6.04 -9.47 -1.70
C ILE A 36 5.67 -9.20 -0.24
N GLU A 37 6.37 -9.83 0.71
CA GLU A 37 6.07 -9.68 2.13
C GLU A 37 6.46 -8.31 2.68
N GLY A 38 7.59 -7.74 2.25
CA GLY A 38 7.96 -6.38 2.64
C GLY A 38 7.02 -5.33 2.03
N ALA A 39 6.63 -5.51 0.77
CA ALA A 39 5.63 -4.65 0.14
C ALA A 39 4.25 -4.77 0.83
N ARG A 40 3.86 -5.97 1.28
CA ARG A 40 2.63 -6.19 2.07
C ARG A 40 2.69 -5.45 3.40
N ALA A 41 3.78 -5.62 4.17
CA ALA A 41 3.95 -4.95 5.45
C ALA A 41 3.88 -3.41 5.30
N ALA A 42 4.54 -2.87 4.28
CA ALA A 42 4.48 -1.44 3.97
C ALA A 42 3.05 -0.98 3.62
N ALA A 43 2.28 -1.79 2.89
CA ALA A 43 0.88 -1.47 2.54
C ALA A 43 -0.03 -1.53 3.77
N GLU A 44 0.17 -2.48 4.67
CA GLU A 44 -0.58 -2.57 5.92
C GLU A 44 -0.33 -1.36 6.84
N ASP A 45 0.91 -0.90 6.94
CA ASP A 45 1.25 0.28 7.73
C ASP A 45 0.69 1.57 7.11
N LEU A 46 0.75 1.69 5.77
CA LEU A 46 0.12 2.80 5.05
C LEU A 46 -1.41 2.81 5.27
N LEU A 47 -2.06 1.65 5.23
CA LEU A 47 -3.49 1.52 5.50
C LEU A 47 -3.85 1.95 6.92
N LYS A 48 -3.07 1.54 7.93
CA LYS A 48 -3.29 1.96 9.33
C LYS A 48 -3.21 3.47 9.47
N LEU A 49 -2.20 4.10 8.86
CA LEU A 49 -2.01 5.54 8.88
C LEU A 49 -3.20 6.25 8.22
N TRP A 50 -3.55 5.86 7.00
CA TRP A 50 -4.66 6.45 6.25
C TRP A 50 -5.99 6.36 7.01
N LEU A 51 -6.28 5.20 7.62
CA LEU A 51 -7.49 5.01 8.43
C LEU A 51 -7.49 5.90 9.68
N SER A 52 -6.34 6.08 10.31
CA SER A 52 -6.18 6.97 11.47
C SER A 52 -6.46 8.43 11.10
N GLU A 53 -5.93 8.89 9.96
CA GLU A 53 -6.16 10.24 9.44
C GLU A 53 -7.64 10.46 9.11
N LYS A 54 -8.29 9.52 8.42
CA LYS A 54 -9.71 9.61 8.09
C LYS A 54 -10.61 9.69 9.32
N ARG A 55 -10.34 8.86 10.34
CA ARG A 55 -11.05 8.93 11.63
C ARG A 55 -10.84 10.27 12.33
N SER A 56 -9.61 10.79 12.30
CA SER A 56 -9.26 12.06 12.95
C SER A 56 -9.92 13.26 12.25
N ALA A 57 -10.13 13.17 10.94
CA ALA A 57 -10.86 14.16 10.15
C ALA A 57 -12.39 14.03 10.25
N GLY A 58 -12.92 13.00 10.92
CA GLY A 58 -14.36 12.72 11.00
C GLY A 58 -14.97 12.23 9.69
N GLU A 59 -14.15 11.72 8.76
CA GLU A 59 -14.61 11.17 7.49
C GLU A 59 -15.19 9.76 7.67
N ALA A 60 -16.23 9.43 6.91
CA ALA A 60 -16.76 8.07 6.85
C ALA A 60 -15.77 7.14 6.13
N ILE A 61 -15.63 5.92 6.64
CA ILE A 61 -14.81 4.86 6.06
C ILE A 61 -15.78 3.75 5.66
N ASP A 62 -16.11 3.69 4.36
CA ASP A 62 -17.05 2.74 3.76
C ASP A 62 -16.33 1.57 3.07
#